data_AF-A0A4Q9MRU9-F1
#
_entry.id   AF-A0A4Q9MRU9-F1
#
_cell.length_a   1.000
_cell.length_b   1.000
_cell.length_c   1.000
_cell.angle_alpha   90.00
_cell.angle_beta   90.00
_cell.angle_gamma   90.00
#
_symmetry.space_group_name_H-M   'P 1'
#
loop_
_entity.id
_entity.type
_entity.pdbx_description
1 polymer ?
#
loop_
_entity_poly.entity_id
_entity_poly.type
_entity_poly.pdbx_seq_one_letter_code
_entity_poly.pdbx_strand_id
1 'polypeptide(L)'
;MSDNFAAAATPQAHDADIEYFVRRGMTKGYQLMSVVTPIVYTMFATTRYGRAHLNVNRLLRATWMGGSLGIVGGGAFEYARSAYSNPEKVRIRRFRTAYDTASIRADDHSTIGGILFAVITPALFWKRANSINLILGGAGVGSAIGLIAHHARTVTGNPAPTIPVPEVPPVAPH
;
A
#
# COMPACT_ATOMS: atom_id res chain seq x y z
N MET A 1 0.67 -18.83 -38.98
CA MET A 1 1.69 -18.93 -37.92
C MET A 1 1.69 -17.71 -36.98
N SER A 2 1.14 -16.56 -37.38
CA SER A 2 0.93 -15.34 -36.58
C SER A 2 -0.06 -15.49 -35.41
N ASP A 3 -1.09 -16.31 -35.58
CA ASP A 3 -2.26 -16.29 -34.69
C ASP A 3 -1.99 -16.97 -33.34
N ASN A 4 -1.07 -17.94 -33.33
CA ASN A 4 -0.62 -18.62 -32.10
C ASN A 4 0.24 -17.70 -31.22
N PHE A 5 0.99 -16.76 -31.81
CA PHE A 5 1.74 -15.75 -31.04
C PHE A 5 0.81 -14.72 -30.40
N ALA A 6 -0.25 -14.31 -31.11
CA ALA A 6 -1.26 -13.41 -30.55
C ALA A 6 -2.09 -14.06 -29.44
N ALA A 7 -2.45 -15.35 -29.60
CA ALA A 7 -3.19 -16.11 -28.59
C ALA A 7 -2.34 -16.49 -27.36
N ALA A 8 -1.03 -16.68 -27.51
CA ALA A 8 -0.11 -16.87 -26.37
C ALA A 8 0.26 -15.54 -25.68
N ALA A 9 0.26 -14.44 -26.43
CA ALA A 9 0.53 -13.11 -25.89
C ALA A 9 -0.56 -12.64 -24.91
N THR A 10 -1.83 -13.01 -25.11
CA THR A 10 -2.93 -12.53 -24.25
C THR A 10 -2.92 -13.12 -22.83
N PRO A 11 -2.71 -14.43 -22.59
CA PRO A 11 -2.54 -14.98 -21.24
C PRO A 11 -1.28 -14.46 -20.55
N GLN A 12 -0.13 -14.43 -21.25
CA GLN A 12 1.13 -13.94 -20.68
C GLN A 12 1.02 -12.46 -20.28
N ALA A 13 0.37 -11.66 -21.12
CA ALA A 13 0.09 -10.26 -20.84
C ALA A 13 -0.84 -10.10 -19.63
N HIS A 14 -1.85 -10.96 -19.50
CA HIS A 14 -2.76 -10.97 -18.36
C HIS A 14 -2.06 -11.32 -17.05
N ASP A 15 -1.22 -12.36 -17.04
CA ASP A 15 -0.45 -12.78 -15.87
C ASP A 15 0.49 -11.66 -15.38
N ALA A 16 1.14 -10.95 -16.31
CA ALA A 16 1.97 -9.79 -15.97
C ALA A 16 1.15 -8.62 -15.38
N ASP A 17 -0.10 -8.44 -15.81
CA ASP A 17 -0.98 -7.43 -15.21
C ASP A 17 -1.43 -7.84 -13.81
N ILE A 18 -1.74 -9.13 -13.60
CA ILE A 18 -2.06 -9.68 -12.27
C ILE A 18 -0.88 -9.44 -11.33
N GLU A 19 0.34 -9.80 -11.74
CA GLU A 19 1.54 -9.59 -10.91
C GLU A 19 1.73 -8.11 -10.54
N TYR A 20 1.54 -7.20 -11.50
CA TYR A 20 1.57 -5.76 -11.25
C TYR A 20 0.56 -5.36 -10.16
N PHE A 21 -0.69 -5.82 -10.27
CA PHE A 21 -1.73 -5.52 -9.28
C PHE A 21 -1.47 -6.17 -7.93
N VAL A 22 -0.93 -7.38 -7.88
CA VAL A 22 -0.54 -8.03 -6.62
C VAL A 22 0.52 -7.20 -5.90
N ARG A 23 1.59 -6.81 -6.60
CA ARG A 23 2.66 -5.96 -6.02
C ARG A 23 2.12 -4.62 -5.55
N ARG A 24 1.26 -3.97 -6.35
CA ARG A 24 0.60 -2.72 -5.95
C ARG A 24 -0.32 -2.93 -4.74
N GLY A 25 -1.11 -4.00 -4.73
CA GLY A 25 -2.01 -4.38 -3.65
C GLY A 25 -1.27 -4.60 -2.33
N MET A 26 -0.12 -5.26 -2.38
CA MET A 26 0.78 -5.41 -1.23
C MET A 26 1.21 -4.06 -0.64
N THR A 27 1.67 -3.13 -1.49
CA THR A 27 2.09 -1.79 -1.07
C THR A 27 0.93 -0.99 -0.49
N LYS A 28 -0.22 -0.97 -1.17
CA LYS A 28 -1.42 -0.25 -0.69
C LYS A 28 -1.98 -0.85 0.59
N GLY A 29 -1.96 -2.18 0.70
CA GLY A 29 -2.35 -2.89 1.92
C GLY A 29 -1.44 -2.58 3.10
N TYR A 30 -0.13 -2.54 2.89
CA TYR A 30 0.84 -2.11 3.92
C TYR A 30 0.55 -0.68 4.39
N GLN A 31 0.36 0.27 3.46
CA GLN A 31 0.07 1.66 3.77
C GLN A 31 -1.21 1.82 4.58
N LEU A 32 -2.30 1.20 4.11
CA LEU A 32 -3.59 1.26 4.76
C LEU A 32 -3.52 0.68 6.18
N MET A 33 -2.96 -0.52 6.32
CA MET A 33 -2.86 -1.16 7.63
C MET A 33 -1.88 -0.44 8.56
N SER A 34 -0.85 0.21 8.03
CA SER A 34 0.05 1.04 8.83
C SER A 34 -0.64 2.27 9.43
N VAL A 35 -1.66 2.81 8.75
CA VAL A 35 -2.53 3.87 9.29
C VAL A 35 -3.53 3.30 10.30
N VAL A 36 -4.25 2.25 9.92
CA VAL A 36 -5.40 1.75 10.68
C VAL A 36 -4.98 0.98 11.94
N THR A 37 -3.96 0.13 11.84
CA THR A 37 -3.54 -0.75 12.95
C THR A 37 -3.17 0.00 14.23
N PRO A 38 -2.32 1.06 14.23
CA PRO A 38 -2.00 1.75 15.48
C PRO A 38 -3.23 2.37 16.14
N ILE A 39 -4.20 2.87 15.35
CA ILE A 39 -5.46 3.44 15.85
C ILE A 39 -6.30 2.34 16.49
N VAL A 40 -6.58 1.27 15.74
CA VAL A 40 -7.41 0.14 16.21
C VAL A 40 -6.77 -0.53 17.42
N TYR A 41 -5.46 -0.78 17.39
CA TYR A 41 -4.74 -1.36 18.52
C TYR A 41 -4.82 -0.46 19.76
N THR A 42 -4.65 0.85 19.60
CA THR A 42 -4.73 1.79 20.73
C THR A 42 -6.13 1.80 21.33
N MET A 43 -7.17 1.89 20.50
CA MET A 43 -8.57 1.84 20.96
C MET A 43 -8.91 0.51 21.64
N PHE A 44 -8.48 -0.61 21.06
CA PHE A 44 -8.69 -1.94 21.64
C PHE A 44 -7.94 -2.08 22.97
N ALA A 45 -6.67 -1.69 23.02
CA ALA A 45 -5.86 -1.84 24.22
C ALA A 45 -6.37 -0.97 25.37
N THR A 46 -6.80 0.27 25.10
CA THR A 46 -7.36 1.16 26.14
C THR A 46 -8.69 0.66 26.67
N THR A 47 -9.61 0.23 25.79
CA THR A 47 -10.93 -0.26 26.20
C THR A 47 -10.86 -1.59 26.92
N ARG A 48 -9.99 -2.52 26.48
CA ARG A 48 -9.94 -3.88 27.01
C ARG A 48 -9.01 -4.05 28.21
N TYR A 49 -7.90 -3.33 28.25
CA TYR A 49 -6.83 -3.51 29.25
C TYR A 49 -6.47 -2.23 30.01
N GLY A 50 -7.00 -1.08 29.61
CA GLY A 50 -6.66 0.21 30.23
C GLY A 50 -5.31 0.79 29.77
N ARG A 51 -5.04 2.03 30.20
CA ARG A 51 -3.88 2.82 29.73
C ARG A 51 -2.53 2.23 30.15
N ALA A 52 -2.47 1.47 31.24
CA ALA A 52 -1.24 0.84 31.74
C ALA A 52 -0.62 -0.15 30.73
N HIS A 53 -1.40 -0.65 29.77
CA HIS A 53 -0.93 -1.58 28.74
C HIS A 53 -0.48 -0.91 27.44
N LEU A 54 -0.61 0.42 27.33
CA LEU A 54 -0.05 1.18 26.22
C LEU A 54 1.46 1.41 26.46
N ASN A 55 2.28 0.66 25.75
CA ASN A 55 3.72 0.88 25.69
C ASN A 55 4.18 0.87 24.22
N VAL A 56 5.18 1.71 23.92
CA VAL A 56 5.85 1.87 22.63
C VAL A 56 6.17 0.51 22.00
N ASN A 57 6.76 -0.43 22.74
CA ASN A 57 7.12 -1.74 22.20
C ASN A 57 5.91 -2.52 21.64
N ARG A 58 4.76 -2.48 22.32
CA ARG A 58 3.57 -3.22 21.88
C ARG A 58 2.87 -2.52 20.73
N LEU A 59 2.80 -1.19 20.78
CA LEU A 59 2.22 -0.38 19.70
C LEU A 59 3.02 -0.58 18.41
N LEU A 60 4.33 -0.41 18.46
CA LEU A 60 5.20 -0.60 17.29
C LEU A 60 5.15 -2.03 16.76
N ARG A 61 5.11 -3.03 17.65
CA ARG A 61 4.92 -4.43 17.25
C ARG A 61 3.60 -4.63 16.52
N ALA A 62 2.51 -4.11 17.08
CA ALA A 62 1.19 -4.20 16.45
C ALA A 62 1.21 -3.52 15.08
N THR A 63 1.80 -2.32 14.96
CA THR A 63 1.87 -1.59 13.69
C THR A 63 2.57 -2.38 12.59
N TRP A 64 3.78 -2.91 12.83
CA TRP A 64 4.47 -3.64 11.76
C TRP A 64 3.82 -4.99 11.45
N MET A 65 3.29 -5.69 12.46
CA MET A 65 2.54 -6.93 12.23
C MET A 65 1.27 -6.67 11.41
N GLY A 66 0.54 -5.60 11.72
CA GLY A 66 -0.63 -5.18 10.96
C GLY A 66 -0.27 -4.76 9.54
N GLY A 67 0.84 -4.03 9.37
CA GLY A 67 1.41 -3.72 8.06
C GLY A 67 1.72 -4.98 7.25
N SER A 68 2.38 -5.98 7.85
CA SER A 68 2.64 -7.28 7.21
C SER A 68 1.36 -8.03 6.84
N LEU A 69 0.34 -8.00 7.70
CA LEU A 69 -0.98 -8.53 7.37
C LEU A 69 -1.60 -7.79 6.19
N GLY A 70 -1.40 -6.46 6.11
CA GLY A 70 -1.80 -5.63 4.98
C GLY A 70 -1.11 -6.02 3.68
N ILE A 71 0.19 -6.34 3.71
CA ILE A 71 0.93 -6.84 2.54
C ILE A 71 0.26 -8.10 1.99
N VAL A 72 0.10 -9.11 2.84
CA VAL A 72 -0.47 -10.40 2.44
C VAL A 72 -1.91 -10.24 2.00
N GLY A 73 -2.73 -9.53 2.78
CA GLY A 73 -4.14 -9.32 2.50
C GLY A 73 -4.38 -8.50 1.23
N GLY A 74 -3.62 -7.42 1.02
CA GLY A 74 -3.73 -6.58 -0.17
C GLY A 74 -3.28 -7.31 -1.44
N GLY A 75 -2.20 -8.08 -1.37
CA GLY A 75 -1.75 -8.92 -2.48
C GLY A 75 -2.75 -10.02 -2.84
N ALA A 76 -3.26 -10.74 -1.83
CA ALA A 76 -4.27 -11.79 -2.04
C ALA A 76 -5.59 -11.22 -2.59
N PHE A 77 -6.02 -10.05 -2.09
CA PHE A 77 -7.21 -9.37 -2.58
C PHE A 77 -7.08 -8.99 -4.07
N GLU A 78 -5.96 -8.34 -4.45
CA GLU A 78 -5.74 -7.97 -5.85
C GLU A 78 -5.51 -9.18 -6.76
N TYR A 79 -4.88 -10.25 -6.25
CA TYR A 79 -4.79 -11.51 -6.98
C TYR A 79 -6.17 -12.05 -7.32
N ALA A 80 -7.02 -12.26 -6.30
CA ALA A 80 -8.38 -12.76 -6.51
C ALA A 80 -9.19 -11.82 -7.42
N ARG A 81 -9.12 -10.51 -7.19
CA ARG A 81 -9.82 -9.53 -8.03
C ARG A 81 -9.36 -9.58 -9.49
N SER A 82 -8.06 -9.78 -9.74
CA SER A 82 -7.48 -9.68 -11.09
C SER A 82 -7.52 -10.99 -11.86
N ALA A 83 -7.27 -12.12 -11.19
CA ALA A 83 -7.27 -13.45 -11.81
C ALA A 83 -8.65 -13.89 -12.30
N TYR A 84 -9.72 -13.42 -11.65
CA TYR A 84 -11.10 -13.72 -12.05
C TYR A 84 -11.75 -12.59 -12.87
N SER A 85 -10.98 -11.60 -13.34
CA SER A 85 -11.46 -10.49 -14.16
C SER A 85 -11.14 -10.70 -15.64
N ASN A 86 -11.93 -10.09 -16.54
CA ASN A 86 -11.63 -10.07 -17.97
C ASN A 86 -10.25 -9.42 -18.24
N PRO A 87 -9.35 -10.05 -19.02
CA PRO A 87 -8.02 -9.53 -19.33
C PRO A 87 -7.98 -8.09 -19.86
N GLU A 88 -8.92 -7.72 -20.73
CA GLU A 88 -8.99 -6.35 -21.29
C GLU A 88 -9.31 -5.32 -20.21
N LYS A 89 -10.24 -5.66 -19.30
CA LYS A 89 -10.59 -4.79 -18.17
C LYS A 89 -9.40 -4.61 -17.23
N VAL A 90 -8.63 -5.67 -16.97
CA VAL A 90 -7.41 -5.61 -16.15
C VAL A 90 -6.33 -4.76 -16.84
N ARG A 91 -6.15 -4.92 -18.16
CA ARG A 91 -5.22 -4.13 -18.96
C ARG A 91 -5.55 -2.63 -18.93
N ILE A 92 -6.80 -2.25 -19.18
CA ILE A 92 -7.26 -0.84 -19.10
C ILE A 92 -7.03 -0.28 -17.71
N ARG A 93 -7.37 -1.06 -16.68
CA ARG A 93 -7.11 -0.67 -15.30
C ARG A 93 -5.62 -0.41 -15.09
N ARG A 94 -4.74 -1.29 -15.59
CA ARG A 94 -3.28 -1.12 -15.45
C ARG A 94 -2.83 0.18 -16.09
N PHE A 95 -3.29 0.50 -17.30
CA PHE A 95 -2.97 1.77 -17.96
C PHE A 95 -3.38 2.96 -17.09
N ARG A 96 -4.64 3.05 -16.66
CA ARG A 96 -5.11 4.15 -15.80
C ARG A 96 -4.28 4.27 -14.51
N THR A 97 -3.98 3.12 -13.92
CA THR A 97 -3.26 3.00 -12.65
C THR A 97 -1.78 3.41 -12.76
N ALA A 98 -1.17 3.20 -13.93
CA ALA A 98 0.20 3.59 -14.24
C ALA A 98 0.36 5.10 -14.46
N TYR A 99 -0.70 5.79 -14.89
CA TYR A 99 -0.72 7.24 -15.08
C TYR A 99 -1.39 8.00 -13.91
N ASP A 100 -1.76 7.30 -12.85
CA ASP A 100 -2.31 7.89 -11.63
C ASP A 100 -1.18 8.52 -10.79
N THR A 101 -0.85 9.76 -11.11
CA THR A 101 0.18 10.56 -10.44
C THR A 101 -0.13 10.83 -8.97
N ALA A 102 -1.42 10.89 -8.59
CA ALA A 102 -1.82 11.07 -7.21
C ALA A 102 -1.43 9.84 -6.39
N SER A 103 -1.76 8.64 -6.88
CA SER A 103 -1.32 7.40 -6.24
C SER A 103 0.20 7.28 -6.16
N ILE A 104 0.92 7.60 -7.24
CA ILE A 104 2.40 7.52 -7.28
C ILE A 104 2.99 8.45 -6.22
N ARG A 105 2.53 9.71 -6.17
CA ARG A 105 3.00 10.68 -5.18
C ARG A 105 2.67 10.25 -3.75
N ALA A 106 1.51 9.63 -3.53
CA ALA A 106 1.15 9.06 -2.24
C ALA A 106 2.11 7.94 -1.82
N ASP A 107 2.48 7.07 -2.77
CA ASP A 107 3.45 5.99 -2.55
C ASP A 107 4.84 6.54 -2.18
N ASP A 108 5.28 7.60 -2.87
CA ASP A 108 6.55 8.27 -2.57
C ASP A 108 6.56 8.86 -1.16
N HIS A 109 5.51 9.61 -0.78
CA HIS A 109 5.44 10.21 0.56
C HIS A 109 5.43 9.14 1.65
N SER A 110 4.63 8.09 1.46
CA SER A 110 4.62 6.94 2.37
C SER A 110 6.01 6.30 2.47
N THR A 111 6.68 6.04 1.34
CA THR A 111 7.98 5.35 1.33
C THR A 111 9.05 6.20 2.01
N ILE A 112 9.12 7.50 1.68
CA ILE A 112 10.01 8.46 2.33
C ILE A 112 9.75 8.51 3.83
N GLY A 113 8.48 8.65 4.23
CA GLY A 113 8.09 8.64 5.63
C GLY A 113 8.52 7.36 6.34
N GLY A 114 8.30 6.20 5.73
CA GLY A 114 8.69 4.90 6.27
C GLY A 114 10.20 4.78 6.48
N ILE A 115 11.01 5.13 5.47
CA ILE A 115 12.48 5.09 5.59
C ILE A 115 12.97 6.05 6.68
N LEU A 116 12.43 7.29 6.72
CA LEU A 116 12.82 8.27 7.73
C LEU A 116 12.52 7.77 9.15
N PHE A 117 11.33 7.25 9.41
CA PHE A 117 10.97 6.78 10.75
C PHE A 117 11.56 5.42 11.09
N ALA A 118 11.96 4.60 10.12
CA ALA A 118 12.76 3.40 10.37
C ALA A 118 14.11 3.73 11.03
N VAL A 119 14.63 4.93 10.80
CA VAL A 119 15.90 5.42 11.37
C VAL A 119 15.66 6.29 12.61
N ILE A 120 14.69 7.22 12.55
CA ILE A 120 14.41 8.16 13.65
C ILE A 120 13.79 7.45 14.85
N THR A 121 12.89 6.47 14.64
CA THR A 121 12.21 5.79 15.75
C THR A 121 13.20 5.05 16.66
N PRO A 122 14.17 4.26 16.15
CA PRO A 122 15.23 3.71 16.98
C PRO A 122 16.05 4.76 17.73
N ALA A 123 16.36 5.89 17.09
CA ALA A 123 17.14 6.96 17.71
C ALA A 123 16.42 7.59 18.91
N LEU A 124 15.11 7.82 18.79
CA LEU A 124 14.29 8.45 19.85
C LEU A 124 13.85 7.49 20.95
N PHE A 125 13.56 6.23 20.60
CA PHE A 125 12.98 5.24 21.50
C PHE A 125 13.95 4.11 21.85
N TRP A 126 15.25 4.35 21.75
CA TRP A 126 16.30 3.42 22.14
C TRP A 126 16.05 2.90 23.56
N LYS A 127 16.24 1.59 23.78
CA LYS A 127 15.92 0.86 25.03
C LYS A 127 14.45 0.83 25.46
N ARG A 128 13.51 1.50 24.77
CA ARG A 128 12.06 1.45 25.09
C ARG A 128 11.32 0.34 24.34
N ALA A 129 11.93 -0.26 23.33
CA ALA A 129 11.43 -1.38 22.57
C ALA A 129 12.59 -2.20 21.98
N ASN A 130 12.30 -3.42 21.52
CA ASN A 130 13.28 -4.22 20.77
C ASN A 130 13.57 -3.56 19.41
N SER A 131 14.81 -3.63 18.94
CA SER A 131 15.28 -3.06 17.66
C SER A 131 14.40 -3.41 16.47
N ILE A 132 13.88 -4.64 16.37
CA ILE A 132 12.99 -5.05 15.26
C ILE A 132 11.70 -4.23 15.29
N ASN A 133 11.09 -4.06 16.47
CA ASN A 133 9.87 -3.28 16.63
C ASN A 133 10.14 -1.79 16.37
N LEU A 134 11.30 -1.27 16.79
CA LEU A 134 11.71 0.11 16.53
C LEU A 134 11.83 0.39 15.03
N ILE A 135 12.52 -0.48 14.30
CA ILE A 135 12.78 -0.28 12.86
C ILE A 135 11.50 -0.53 12.05
N LEU A 136 10.90 -1.71 12.17
CA LEU A 136 9.74 -2.08 11.35
C LEU A 136 8.48 -1.32 11.77
N GLY A 137 8.27 -1.14 13.08
CA GLY A 137 7.14 -0.36 13.59
C GLY A 137 7.31 1.13 13.28
N GLY A 138 8.54 1.64 13.36
CA GLY A 138 8.89 2.98 12.90
C GLY A 138 8.59 3.16 11.41
N ALA A 139 8.99 2.22 10.57
CA ALA A 139 8.67 2.23 9.14
C ALA A 139 7.16 2.27 8.87
N GLY A 140 6.37 1.50 9.62
CA GLY A 140 4.91 1.54 9.50
C GLY A 140 4.33 2.89 9.91
N VAL A 141 4.71 3.41 11.08
CA VAL A 141 4.26 4.75 11.52
C VAL A 141 4.66 5.84 10.52
N GLY A 142 5.89 5.79 10.02
CA GLY A 142 6.38 6.72 9.00
C GLY A 142 5.60 6.64 7.69
N SER A 143 5.27 5.42 7.24
CA SER A 143 4.44 5.20 6.06
C SER A 143 3.05 5.83 6.22
N ALA A 144 2.43 5.65 7.39
CA ALA A 144 1.16 6.28 7.72
C ALA A 144 1.24 7.81 7.72
N ILE A 145 2.27 8.37 8.37
CA ILE A 145 2.50 9.82 8.42
C ILE A 145 2.72 10.39 7.01
N GLY A 146 3.53 9.72 6.19
CA GLY A 146 3.77 10.11 4.81
C GLY A 146 2.49 10.14 3.98
N LEU A 147 1.65 9.10 4.09
CA LEU A 147 0.38 9.02 3.37
C LEU A 147 -0.59 10.15 3.79
N ILE A 148 -0.69 10.40 5.11
CA ILE A 148 -1.50 11.49 5.66
C ILE A 148 -0.97 12.84 5.18
N ALA A 149 0.35 13.05 5.18
CA ALA A 149 0.97 14.28 4.70
C ALA A 149 0.69 14.53 3.22
N HIS A 150 0.69 13.50 2.37
CA HIS A 150 0.29 13.62 0.98
C HIS A 150 -1.16 14.09 0.82
N HIS A 151 -2.09 13.47 1.57
CA HIS A 151 -3.51 13.86 1.53
C HIS A 151 -3.71 15.27 2.06
N ALA A 152 -3.06 15.63 3.17
CA ALA A 152 -3.10 16.97 3.72
C ALA A 152 -2.63 18.00 2.66
N ARG A 153 -1.48 17.76 2.01
CA ARG A 153 -0.97 18.64 0.94
C ARG A 153 -1.92 18.76 -0.25
N THR A 154 -2.59 17.67 -0.60
CA THR A 154 -3.58 17.67 -1.69
C THR A 154 -4.78 18.56 -1.35
N VAL A 155 -5.29 18.46 -0.11
CA VAL A 155 -6.40 19.27 0.38
C VAL A 155 -6.00 20.74 0.56
N THR A 156 -4.76 21.03 0.95
CA THR A 156 -4.27 22.41 1.17
C THR A 156 -3.74 23.10 -0.09
N GLY A 157 -4.00 22.56 -1.28
CA GLY A 157 -3.73 23.26 -2.55
C GLY A 157 -2.47 22.83 -3.30
N ASN A 158 -1.86 21.68 -2.99
CA ASN A 158 -0.81 21.06 -3.80
C ASN A 158 -1.22 19.66 -4.30
N PRO A 159 -2.24 19.56 -5.16
CA PRO A 159 -2.65 18.29 -5.75
C PRO A 159 -1.60 17.75 -6.72
N ALA A 160 -1.68 16.45 -7.01
CA ALA A 160 -0.85 15.85 -8.05
C ALA A 160 -1.28 16.32 -9.46
N PRO A 161 -0.33 16.48 -10.40
CA PRO A 161 -0.65 16.93 -11.75
C PRO A 161 -1.43 15.84 -12.49
N THR A 162 -2.53 16.22 -13.14
CA THR A 162 -3.27 15.30 -14.00
C THR A 162 -2.51 15.09 -15.30
N ILE A 163 -2.14 13.84 -15.61
CA ILE A 163 -1.51 13.50 -16.89
C ILE A 163 -2.56 12.87 -17.81
N PRO A 164 -2.64 13.28 -19.09
CA PRO A 164 -3.51 12.63 -20.06
C PRO A 164 -3.18 11.14 -20.17
N VAL A 165 -4.19 10.29 -19.95
CA VAL A 165 -4.06 8.85 -20.16
C VAL A 165 -4.20 8.60 -21.68
N PRO A 166 -3.30 7.83 -22.31
CA PRO A 166 -3.48 7.42 -23.70
C PRO A 166 -4.85 6.79 -23.92
N GLU A 167 -5.49 7.09 -25.05
CA GLU A 167 -6.80 6.54 -25.39
C GLU A 167 -6.72 5.01 -25.49
N VAL A 168 -7.56 4.31 -24.74
CA VAL A 168 -7.59 2.84 -24.71
C VAL A 168 -8.84 2.37 -25.45
N PRO A 169 -8.74 1.39 -26.38
CA PRO A 169 -9.88 0.89 -27.13
C PRO A 169 -11.04 0.44 -26.22
N PRO A 170 -12.31 0.63 -26.62
CA PRO A 170 -13.46 0.21 -25.84
C PRO A 170 -13.48 -1.31 -25.66
N VAL A 171 -13.81 -1.76 -24.44
CA VAL A 171 -14.02 -3.19 -24.13
C VAL A 171 -15.33 -3.64 -24.79
N ALA A 172 -15.30 -4.72 -25.56
CA ALA A 172 -16.53 -5.31 -26.10
C ALA A 172 -17.45 -5.75 -24.95
N PRO A 173 -18.76 -5.43 -24.99
CA PRO A 173 -19.69 -5.96 -24.00
C PRO A 173 -19.77 -7.49 -24.15
N HIS A 174 -19.43 -8.20 -23.07
CA HIS A 174 -19.76 -9.60 -22.88
C HIS A 174 -20.91 -9.70 -21.89
#